data_AF-A0A416ZB19-F1
#
_entry.id   AF-A0A416ZB19-F1
#
_cell.length_a   1.000
_cell.length_b   1.000
_cell.length_c   1.000
_cell.angle_alpha   90.00
_cell.angle_beta   90.00
_cell.angle_gamma   90.00
#
_symmetry.space_group_name_H-M   'P 1'
#
loop_
_entity.id
_entity.type
_entity.pdbx_description
1 polymer ?
#
loop_
_entity_poly.entity_id
_entity_poly.type
_entity_poly.pdbx_seq_one_letter_code
_entity_poly.pdbx_strand_id
1 'polypeptide(L)'
;MNMRQIFYEFCMLHERTNLLKEWDESRNFPLTPDTVSYGSKKKVRWTCENGHSWQATVHVRSEGSGCPYCAGRKVLPGFNDLETLCPGVAAQWDPSLNGALTPEMVTPGSNKKVWWQCSMGHVWKSVIYPRTGAQQCGCPVCAGKVSTTHARRYAQLDEIRTFTEL
;
A
#
# COMPACT_ATOMS: atom_id res chain seq x y z
N MET A 1 -20.96 -3.88 35.59
CA MET A 1 -20.30 -3.69 34.28
C MET A 1 -19.50 -4.93 33.98
N ASN A 2 -19.79 -5.61 32.87
CA ASN A 2 -19.05 -6.82 32.47
C ASN A 2 -17.62 -6.39 32.11
N MET A 3 -16.69 -6.55 33.04
CA MET A 3 -15.30 -6.13 32.85
C MET A 3 -14.69 -7.09 31.83
N ARG A 4 -14.55 -6.60 30.59
CA ARG A 4 -13.81 -7.32 29.55
C ARG A 4 -12.43 -7.67 30.12
N GLN A 5 -12.06 -8.94 30.04
CA GLN A 5 -10.74 -9.47 30.41
C GLN A 5 -9.61 -8.53 29.99
N ILE A 6 -8.59 -8.37 30.85
CA ILE A 6 -7.43 -7.53 30.51
C ILE A 6 -6.68 -8.11 29.31
N PHE A 7 -6.02 -7.26 28.55
CA PHE A 7 -5.44 -7.62 27.26
C PHE A 7 -4.35 -8.66 27.40
N TYR A 8 -3.52 -8.60 28.46
CA TYR A 8 -2.54 -9.62 28.78
C TYR A 8 -3.17 -11.01 28.93
N GLU A 9 -4.15 -11.14 29.83
CA GLU A 9 -4.84 -12.42 30.09
C GLU A 9 -5.55 -12.97 28.85
N PHE A 10 -6.19 -12.10 28.06
CA PHE A 10 -6.79 -12.49 26.79
C PHE A 10 -5.75 -13.10 25.85
N CYS A 11 -4.57 -12.48 25.72
CA CYS A 11 -3.51 -12.99 24.86
C CYS A 11 -3.01 -14.35 25.33
N MET A 12 -2.86 -14.55 26.65
CA MET A 12 -2.43 -15.83 27.20
C MET A 12 -3.49 -16.94 27.02
N LEU A 13 -4.75 -16.64 27.33
CA LEU A 13 -5.87 -17.59 27.23
C LEU A 13 -6.12 -18.08 25.79
N HIS A 14 -5.89 -17.21 24.80
CA HIS A 14 -6.11 -17.52 23.39
C HIS A 14 -4.83 -17.80 22.60
N GLU A 15 -3.70 -17.99 23.28
CA GLU A 15 -2.38 -18.27 22.67
C GLU A 15 -1.93 -17.20 21.65
N ARG A 16 -2.37 -15.94 21.84
CA ARG A 16 -2.06 -14.79 20.97
C ARG A 16 -0.87 -13.98 21.49
N THR A 17 0.20 -14.68 21.89
CA THR A 17 1.40 -14.06 22.47
C THR A 17 2.13 -13.14 21.49
N ASN A 18 1.93 -13.31 20.18
CA ASN A 18 2.43 -12.38 19.17
C ASN A 18 1.90 -10.96 19.38
N LEU A 19 0.68 -10.78 19.88
CA LEU A 19 0.13 -9.46 20.15
C LEU A 19 0.88 -8.74 21.28
N LEU A 20 1.36 -9.48 22.28
CA LEU A 20 2.19 -8.94 23.35
C LEU A 20 3.58 -8.56 22.82
N LYS A 21 4.18 -9.42 21.98
CA LYS A 21 5.47 -9.12 21.32
C LYS A 21 5.41 -7.87 20.45
N GLU A 22 4.28 -7.64 19.80
CA GLU A 22 4.08 -6.47 18.95
C GLU A 22 3.74 -5.19 19.74
N TRP A 23 3.47 -5.26 21.05
CA TRP A 23 3.18 -4.09 21.87
C TRP A 23 4.43 -3.25 22.08
N ASP A 24 4.38 -1.96 21.71
CA ASP A 24 5.50 -1.06 21.95
C ASP A 24 5.42 -0.42 23.34
N GLU A 25 6.07 -1.03 24.33
CA GLU A 25 6.03 -0.58 25.73
C GLU A 25 6.45 0.89 25.89
N SER A 26 7.57 1.28 25.28
CA SER A 26 8.15 2.61 25.42
C SER A 26 7.23 3.71 24.89
N ARG A 27 6.52 3.46 23.78
CA ARG A 27 5.65 4.46 23.13
C ARG A 27 4.20 4.39 23.61
N ASN A 28 3.85 3.39 24.42
CA ASN A 28 2.51 3.23 24.98
C ASN A 28 2.40 3.60 26.45
N PHE A 29 3.52 3.70 27.18
CA PHE A 29 3.53 4.10 28.59
C PHE A 29 2.71 5.39 28.81
N PRO A 30 1.84 5.46 29.84
CA PRO A 30 1.69 4.51 30.95
C PRO A 30 0.73 3.33 30.69
N LEU A 31 0.25 3.15 29.46
CA LEU A 31 -0.59 1.99 29.12
C LEU A 31 0.27 0.73 28.95
N THR A 32 -0.17 -0.33 29.59
CA THR A 32 0.41 -1.68 29.53
C THR A 32 -0.68 -2.70 29.14
N PRO A 33 -0.30 -3.90 28.68
CA PRO A 33 -1.25 -4.99 28.47
C PRO A 33 -2.12 -5.33 29.69
N ASP A 34 -1.64 -5.05 30.90
CA ASP A 34 -2.35 -5.30 32.16
C ASP A 34 -3.34 -4.21 32.56
N THR A 35 -3.25 -3.02 31.94
CA THR A 35 -4.06 -1.84 32.31
C THR A 35 -5.16 -1.51 31.29
N VAL A 36 -5.29 -2.31 30.24
CA VAL A 36 -6.32 -2.17 29.20
C VAL A 36 -7.04 -3.49 28.96
N SER A 37 -8.31 -3.45 28.57
CA SER A 37 -9.02 -4.66 28.13
C SER A 37 -8.76 -4.95 26.65
N TYR A 38 -8.90 -6.22 26.25
CA TYR A 38 -8.75 -6.64 24.84
C TYR A 38 -9.72 -5.89 23.91
N GLY A 39 -10.89 -5.48 24.42
CA GLY A 39 -11.88 -4.71 23.67
C GLY A 39 -11.71 -3.19 23.77
N SER A 40 -10.56 -2.69 24.21
CA SER A 40 -10.31 -1.25 24.39
C SER A 40 -10.23 -0.50 23.06
N LYS A 41 -10.87 0.68 23.01
CA LYS A 41 -10.81 1.60 21.87
C LYS A 41 -9.58 2.54 21.91
N LYS A 42 -8.70 2.42 22.91
CA LYS A 42 -7.46 3.20 22.99
C LYS A 42 -6.57 2.86 21.80
N LYS A 43 -6.12 3.88 21.06
CA LYS A 43 -5.11 3.74 20.00
C LYS A 43 -3.73 3.68 20.63
N VAL A 44 -2.98 2.64 20.31
CA VAL A 44 -1.62 2.40 20.81
C VAL A 44 -0.69 2.11 19.64
N ARG A 45 0.62 2.19 19.88
CA ARG A 45 1.68 1.86 18.94
C ARG A 45 1.95 0.35 18.96
N TRP A 46 2.08 -0.22 17.77
CA TRP A 46 2.44 -1.61 17.53
C TRP A 46 3.66 -1.65 16.63
N THR A 47 4.51 -2.65 16.81
CA THR A 47 5.69 -2.89 15.98
C THR A 47 5.73 -4.37 15.59
N CYS A 48 5.80 -4.67 14.30
CA CYS A 48 5.89 -6.07 13.84
C CYS A 48 7.33 -6.55 13.80
N GLU A 49 7.52 -7.84 13.53
CA GLU A 49 8.85 -8.48 13.44
C GLU A 49 9.75 -7.87 12.35
N ASN A 50 9.16 -7.27 11.30
CA ASN A 50 9.91 -6.52 10.28
C ASN A 50 10.29 -5.09 10.74
N GLY A 51 10.05 -4.73 12.00
CA GLY A 51 10.34 -3.41 12.56
C GLY A 51 9.36 -2.30 12.15
N HIS A 52 8.31 -2.60 11.38
CA HIS A 52 7.35 -1.58 10.99
C HIS A 52 6.47 -1.17 12.16
N SER A 53 6.35 0.14 12.36
CA SER A 53 5.55 0.71 13.44
C SER A 53 4.23 1.29 12.91
N TRP A 54 3.10 0.94 13.51
CA TRP A 54 1.80 1.55 13.18
C TRP A 54 0.94 1.82 14.42
N GLN A 55 -0.16 2.55 14.23
CA GLN A 55 -1.17 2.77 15.26
C GLN A 55 -2.45 2.02 14.92
N ALA A 56 -3.02 1.36 15.93
CA ALA A 56 -4.31 0.70 15.87
C ALA A 56 -4.92 0.65 17.29
N THR A 57 -6.23 0.46 17.39
CA THR A 57 -6.85 0.22 18.69
C THR A 57 -6.54 -1.19 19.18
N VAL A 58 -6.52 -1.38 20.51
CA VAL A 58 -6.36 -2.71 21.12
C VAL A 58 -7.45 -3.66 20.64
N HIS A 59 -8.70 -3.19 20.55
CA HIS A 59 -9.82 -3.97 20.02
C HIS A 59 -9.56 -4.49 18.60
N VAL A 60 -9.21 -3.61 17.67
CA VAL A 60 -9.02 -3.98 16.25
C VAL A 60 -7.80 -4.90 16.07
N ARG A 61 -6.76 -4.74 16.89
CA ARG A 61 -5.63 -5.69 16.91
C ARG A 61 -6.00 -7.03 17.52
N SER A 62 -6.77 -7.03 18.60
CA SER A 62 -7.32 -8.24 19.21
C SER A 62 -8.23 -9.01 18.25
N GLU A 63 -8.90 -8.36 17.30
CA GLU A 63 -9.69 -9.02 16.24
C GLU A 63 -8.86 -9.63 15.11
N GLY A 64 -7.53 -9.42 15.11
CA GLY A 64 -6.61 -10.05 14.15
C GLY A 64 -6.12 -9.13 13.03
N SER A 65 -6.40 -7.82 13.06
CA SER A 65 -5.75 -6.91 12.10
C SER A 65 -4.23 -6.93 12.29
N GLY A 66 -3.44 -7.04 11.23
CA GLY A 66 -1.96 -7.02 11.32
C GLY A 66 -1.33 -5.70 10.87
N CYS A 67 0.01 -5.71 10.78
CA CYS A 67 0.80 -4.63 10.21
C CYS A 67 0.26 -4.19 8.82
N PRO A 68 -0.14 -2.93 8.64
CA PRO A 68 -0.73 -2.48 7.38
C PRO A 68 0.28 -2.42 6.23
N TYR A 69 1.57 -2.29 6.53
CA TYR A 69 2.65 -2.28 5.55
C TYR A 69 2.94 -3.69 5.00
N CYS A 70 3.19 -4.68 5.87
CA CYS A 70 3.33 -6.08 5.46
C CYS A 70 2.12 -6.60 4.66
N ALA A 71 0.90 -6.18 5.05
CA ALA A 71 -0.32 -6.56 4.35
C ALA A 71 -0.59 -5.75 3.05
N GLY A 72 0.30 -4.83 2.65
CA GLY A 72 0.14 -4.01 1.44
C GLY A 72 -1.01 -3.01 1.48
N ARG A 73 -1.59 -2.74 2.64
CA ARG A 73 -2.73 -1.80 2.84
C ARG A 73 -2.28 -0.35 2.98
N LYS A 74 -1.03 -0.14 3.40
CA LYS A 74 -0.35 1.17 3.42
C LYS A 74 0.99 1.05 2.73
N VAL A 75 1.39 2.12 2.07
CA VAL A 75 2.70 2.23 1.42
C VAL A 75 3.75 2.60 2.46
N LEU A 76 4.90 1.96 2.37
CA LEU A 76 6.14 2.28 3.06
C LEU A 76 7.25 2.32 1.99
N PRO A 77 7.74 3.53 1.65
CA PRO A 77 8.85 3.68 0.71
C PRO A 77 10.07 2.87 1.13
N GLY A 78 10.72 2.23 0.17
CA GLY A 78 11.86 1.34 0.39
C GLY A 78 11.48 -0.08 0.84
N PHE A 79 10.18 -0.41 0.96
CA PHE A 79 9.73 -1.72 1.41
C PHE A 79 8.67 -2.34 0.49
N ASN A 80 7.51 -1.69 0.35
CA ASN A 80 6.36 -2.25 -0.38
C ASN A 80 5.78 -1.33 -1.45
N ASP A 81 6.51 -0.28 -1.80
CA ASP A 81 6.16 0.63 -2.88
C ASP A 81 6.52 0.04 -4.26
N LEU A 82 6.01 0.67 -5.31
CA LEU A 82 6.16 0.19 -6.68
C LEU A 82 7.60 0.30 -7.19
N GLU A 83 8.33 1.35 -6.83
CA GLU A 83 9.74 1.54 -7.22
C GLU A 83 10.59 0.39 -6.66
N THR A 84 10.45 0.13 -5.36
CA THR A 84 11.21 -0.90 -4.66
C THR A 84 10.90 -2.31 -5.17
N LEU A 85 9.61 -2.65 -5.32
CA LEU A 85 9.21 -4.03 -5.63
C LEU A 85 9.13 -4.34 -7.12
N CYS A 86 8.92 -3.35 -7.98
CA CYS A 86 8.72 -3.53 -9.41
C CYS A 86 9.43 -2.46 -10.25
N PRO A 87 10.77 -2.31 -10.14
CA PRO A 87 11.51 -1.21 -10.78
C PRO A 87 11.33 -1.15 -12.31
N GLY A 88 11.21 -2.30 -12.98
CA GLY A 88 10.96 -2.33 -14.44
C GLY A 88 9.57 -1.82 -14.85
N VAL A 89 8.57 -1.92 -13.97
CA VAL A 89 7.24 -1.32 -14.17
C VAL A 89 7.28 0.16 -13.79
N ALA A 90 7.93 0.50 -12.68
CA ALA A 90 8.09 1.87 -12.22
C ALA A 90 8.86 2.75 -13.22
N ALA A 91 9.86 2.20 -13.92
CA ALA A 91 10.57 2.87 -15.01
C ALA A 91 9.67 3.29 -16.19
N GLN A 92 8.45 2.76 -16.28
CA GLN A 92 7.46 3.14 -17.28
C GLN A 92 6.47 4.18 -16.76
N TRP A 93 6.66 4.72 -15.57
CA TRP A 93 5.83 5.78 -15.01
C TRP A 93 5.99 7.07 -15.83
N ASP A 94 4.88 7.74 -16.16
CA ASP A 94 4.95 9.07 -16.76
C ASP A 94 4.90 10.14 -15.66
N PRO A 95 6.02 10.81 -15.31
CA PRO A 95 6.04 11.82 -14.25
C PRO A 95 5.27 13.09 -14.63
N SER A 96 5.15 13.39 -15.93
CA SER A 96 4.51 14.63 -16.39
C SER A 96 2.98 14.56 -16.30
N LEU A 97 2.40 13.36 -16.35
CA LEU A 97 0.94 13.17 -16.40
C LEU A 97 0.34 12.65 -15.08
N ASN A 98 1.17 12.30 -14.09
CA ASN A 98 0.72 11.80 -12.79
C ASN A 98 0.77 12.85 -11.66
N GLY A 99 1.11 14.10 -11.98
CA GLY A 99 1.21 15.19 -11.02
C GLY A 99 2.21 14.86 -9.92
N ALA A 100 1.82 15.04 -8.66
CA ALA A 100 2.68 14.75 -7.50
C ALA A 100 2.77 13.25 -7.14
N LEU A 101 2.05 12.35 -7.83
CA LEU A 101 2.08 10.93 -7.52
C LEU A 101 3.34 10.28 -8.10
N THR A 102 4.13 9.65 -7.24
CA THR A 102 5.33 8.91 -7.63
C THR A 102 5.17 7.40 -7.42
N PRO A 103 6.03 6.56 -8.03
CA PRO A 103 6.06 5.12 -7.78
C PRO A 103 6.26 4.74 -6.30
N GLU A 104 7.00 5.54 -5.52
CA GLU A 104 7.23 5.31 -4.09
C GLU A 104 5.97 5.54 -3.23
N MET A 105 4.92 6.14 -3.79
CA MET A 105 3.67 6.49 -3.10
C MET A 105 2.54 5.49 -3.32
N VAL A 106 2.81 4.39 -4.03
CA VAL A 106 1.80 3.38 -4.40
C VAL A 106 2.37 1.97 -4.22
N THR A 107 1.52 1.01 -3.83
CA THR A 107 1.91 -0.40 -3.82
C THR A 107 1.71 -1.03 -5.21
N PRO A 108 2.44 -2.11 -5.54
CA PRO A 108 2.19 -2.89 -6.76
C PRO A 108 0.74 -3.39 -6.86
N GLY A 109 0.07 -3.67 -5.74
CA GLY A 109 -1.32 -4.12 -5.69
C GLY A 109 -2.38 -3.02 -5.87
N SER A 110 -1.99 -1.79 -6.20
CA SER A 110 -2.91 -0.66 -6.24
C SER A 110 -3.89 -0.70 -7.42
N ASN A 111 -5.15 -0.34 -7.16
CA ASN A 111 -6.17 -0.13 -8.20
C ASN A 111 -6.15 1.30 -8.78
N LYS A 112 -5.18 2.14 -8.42
CA LYS A 112 -5.06 3.49 -9.00
C LYS A 112 -4.74 3.38 -10.50
N LYS A 113 -5.44 4.21 -11.30
CA LYS A 113 -5.16 4.42 -12.72
C LYS A 113 -4.17 5.56 -12.86
N VAL A 114 -3.04 5.27 -13.48
CA VAL A 114 -1.94 6.22 -13.70
C VAL A 114 -1.52 6.18 -15.16
N TRP A 115 -0.80 7.21 -15.56
CA TRP A 115 -0.21 7.32 -16.89
C TRP A 115 1.15 6.64 -16.93
N TRP A 116 1.37 5.92 -18.03
CA TRP A 116 2.58 5.16 -18.28
C TRP A 116 3.15 5.56 -19.64
N GLN A 117 4.46 5.48 -19.77
CA GLN A 117 5.20 5.68 -21.00
C GLN A 117 6.19 4.53 -21.18
N CYS A 118 6.19 3.88 -22.35
CA CYS A 118 7.18 2.83 -22.65
C CYS A 118 8.40 3.43 -23.34
N SER A 119 9.46 2.61 -23.48
CA SER A 119 10.71 3.02 -24.15
C SER A 119 10.53 3.43 -25.62
N MET A 120 9.45 3.01 -26.27
CA MET A 120 9.08 3.43 -27.64
C MET A 120 8.29 4.75 -27.67
N GLY A 121 8.07 5.39 -26.52
CA GLY A 121 7.38 6.67 -26.41
C GLY A 121 5.85 6.60 -26.40
N HIS A 122 5.24 5.41 -26.48
CA HIS A 122 3.78 5.29 -26.35
C HIS A 122 3.35 5.64 -24.92
N VAL A 123 2.33 6.49 -24.79
CA VAL A 123 1.77 6.92 -23.51
C VAL A 123 0.39 6.32 -23.34
N TRP A 124 0.07 5.69 -22.21
CA TRP A 124 -1.26 5.13 -21.95
C TRP A 124 -1.66 5.17 -20.48
N LYS A 125 -2.97 5.24 -20.21
CA LYS A 125 -3.53 5.18 -18.86
C LYS A 125 -3.97 3.77 -18.51
N SER A 126 -3.49 3.22 -17.39
CA SER A 126 -3.88 1.89 -16.91
C SER A 126 -3.78 1.77 -15.39
N VAL A 127 -4.48 0.77 -14.83
CA VAL A 127 -4.40 0.39 -13.41
C VAL A 127 -3.03 -0.24 -13.10
N ILE A 128 -2.48 -0.03 -11.90
CA ILE A 128 -1.18 -0.58 -11.47
C ILE A 128 -1.21 -2.11 -11.31
N TYR A 129 -2.15 -2.67 -10.54
CA TYR A 129 -2.18 -4.10 -10.20
C TYR A 129 -2.04 -5.09 -11.37
N PRO A 130 -2.74 -4.95 -12.51
CA PRO A 130 -2.58 -5.89 -13.63
C PRO A 130 -1.18 -5.87 -14.27
N ARG A 131 -0.42 -4.80 -14.06
CA ARG A 131 0.94 -4.65 -14.59
C ARG A 131 2.01 -5.33 -13.75
N THR A 132 1.73 -5.57 -12.48
CA THR A 132 2.66 -6.11 -11.48
C THR A 132 2.26 -7.52 -11.03
N GLY A 133 0.99 -7.88 -11.19
CA GLY A 133 0.46 -9.23 -10.91
C GLY A 133 0.76 -10.25 -12.01
N ALA A 134 0.14 -11.43 -11.94
CA ALA A 134 0.43 -12.57 -12.81
C ALA A 134 0.31 -12.31 -14.33
N GLN A 135 -0.50 -11.33 -14.74
CA GLN A 135 -0.65 -10.97 -16.15
C GLN A 135 0.51 -10.14 -16.69
N GLN A 136 1.18 -9.36 -15.83
CA GLN A 136 2.25 -8.42 -16.17
C GLN A 136 1.98 -7.60 -17.44
N CYS A 137 0.80 -6.98 -17.53
CA CYS A 137 0.42 -6.31 -18.78
C CYS A 137 1.28 -5.06 -19.08
N GLY A 138 1.68 -4.95 -20.34
CA GLY A 138 2.55 -3.89 -20.85
C GLY A 138 1.82 -2.86 -21.71
N CYS A 139 2.60 -2.16 -22.54
CA CYS A 139 2.07 -1.20 -23.50
C CYS A 139 1.10 -1.89 -24.49
N PRO A 140 -0.16 -1.42 -24.62
CA PRO A 140 -1.13 -2.05 -25.50
C PRO A 140 -0.78 -1.87 -26.98
N VAL A 141 -0.05 -0.79 -27.33
CA VAL A 141 0.46 -0.55 -28.68
C VAL A 141 1.54 -1.57 -29.04
N CYS A 142 2.57 -1.71 -28.19
CA CYS A 142 3.64 -2.68 -28.42
C CYS A 142 3.11 -4.13 -28.45
N ALA A 143 2.03 -4.41 -27.71
CA ALA A 143 1.39 -5.73 -27.70
C ALA A 143 0.45 -5.99 -28.89
N GLY A 144 0.25 -5.03 -29.80
CA GLY A 144 -0.69 -5.16 -30.92
C GLY A 144 -2.15 -5.26 -30.50
N LYS A 145 -2.51 -4.78 -29.29
CA LYS A 145 -3.85 -4.89 -28.70
C LYS A 145 -4.74 -3.65 -28.91
N VAL A 146 -4.31 -2.74 -29.76
CA VAL A 146 -5.07 -1.54 -30.15
C VAL A 146 -5.32 -1.54 -31.65
N SER A 147 -6.52 -1.12 -32.05
CA SER A 147 -6.78 -0.86 -33.46
C SER A 147 -5.92 0.30 -33.96
N THR A 148 -5.59 0.31 -35.25
CA THR A 148 -4.81 1.37 -35.91
C THR A 148 -5.42 2.76 -35.71
N THR A 149 -6.74 2.86 -35.62
CA THR A 149 -7.47 4.10 -35.31
C THR A 149 -7.22 4.60 -33.89
N HIS A 150 -7.11 3.70 -32.91
CA HIS A 150 -6.88 4.07 -31.50
C HIS A 150 -5.40 4.23 -31.14
N ALA A 151 -4.48 3.62 -31.90
CA ALA A 151 -3.04 3.74 -31.67
C ALA A 151 -2.57 5.21 -31.66
N ARG A 152 -3.20 6.09 -32.47
CA ARG A 152 -2.92 7.53 -32.50
C ARG A 152 -3.20 8.24 -31.17
N ARG A 153 -4.19 7.79 -30.38
CA ARG A 153 -4.49 8.39 -29.06
C ARG A 153 -3.42 8.08 -28.00
N TYR A 154 -2.59 7.06 -28.25
CA TYR A 154 -1.49 6.64 -27.39
C TYR A 154 -0.12 7.10 -27.92
N ALA A 155 -0.11 7.77 -29.07
CA ALA A 155 1.09 8.18 -29.79
C ALA A 155 1.08 9.70 -29.94
N GLN A 156 1.81 10.37 -29.05
CA GLN A 156 2.36 11.74 -29.13
C GLN A 156 2.02 12.60 -27.90
N LEU A 157 3.09 13.22 -27.39
CA LEU A 157 3.17 13.93 -26.10
C LEU A 157 2.48 15.29 -26.12
N ASP A 158 2.18 15.84 -27.30
CA ASP A 158 1.87 17.26 -27.46
C ASP A 158 0.39 17.60 -27.24
N GLU A 159 -0.54 16.67 -27.51
CA GLU A 159 -1.98 16.94 -27.35
C GLU A 159 -2.54 16.62 -25.95
N ILE A 160 -1.88 15.75 -25.16
CA ILE A 160 -2.38 15.36 -23.82
C ILE A 160 -1.86 16.31 -22.72
N ARG A 161 -0.65 16.86 -22.89
CA ARG A 161 0.00 17.74 -21.91
C ARG A 161 -0.53 19.18 -21.91
N THR A 162 -1.28 19.57 -22.95
CA THR A 162 -1.84 20.91 -23.12
C THR A 162 -3.20 21.12 -22.43
N PHE A 163 -3.82 20.06 -21.88
CA PHE A 163 -5.12 20.14 -21.19
C PHE A 163 -5.04 20.26 -19.66
N THR A 164 -3.83 20.35 -19.07
CA THR A 164 -3.63 20.45 -17.62
C THR A 164 -3.20 21.84 -17.14
N GLU A 165 -3.19 22.85 -18.01
CA GLU A 165 -2.83 24.25 -17.68
C GLU A 165 -4.01 25.24 -17.78
N LEU A 166 -5.27 24.77 -17.75
CA LEU A 166 -6.47 25.63 -17.70
C LEU A 166 -7.31 25.38 -16.45
#